data_AF-A0A1C6K616-F1
#
_entry.id   AF-A0A1C6K616-F1
#
_cell.length_a   1.000
_cell.length_b   1.000
_cell.length_c   1.000
_cell.angle_alpha   90.00
_cell.angle_beta   90.00
_cell.angle_gamma   90.00
#
_symmetry.space_group_name_H-M   'P 1'
#
loop_
_entity.id
_entity.type
_entity.pdbx_description
1 polymer ?
#
loop_
_entity_poly.entity_id
_entity_poly.type
_entity_poly.pdbx_seq_one_letter_code
_entity_poly.pdbx_strand_id
1 'polypeptide(L)'
;MINKQFRKQIAVMLTLLLLLGLIWNTESAGAAAKIRLSQTKVTLTEGKSKTITVKNRKKGQSLKWSSSKKSVAVVSKKGRITAKAPGQAVIKVKVGKSGRTLSCKVTVKAKQAEPSVDNHRKINITVGNETFAAELYDNRAARELIERLPMTITMEELNGNEKYYYMESDLSQSAESVGTIHTGDLMLFGSDCLVLFYEDFRTSYSYTRLGKIKDSSDLAQALGSGSVKITFAKMKNNP
;
A
#
# COMPACT_ATOMS: atom_id res chain seq x y z
N MET A 1 9.55 47.23 -89.66
CA MET A 1 10.45 47.28 -88.49
C MET A 1 9.62 47.48 -87.24
N ILE A 2 9.54 46.47 -86.37
CA ILE A 2 8.76 46.51 -85.12
C ILE A 2 9.60 47.20 -84.04
N ASN A 3 8.99 48.16 -83.34
CA ASN A 3 9.62 49.06 -82.38
C ASN A 3 10.32 48.28 -81.23
N LYS A 4 11.58 48.63 -80.96
CA LYS A 4 12.46 47.98 -79.97
C LYS A 4 11.89 48.05 -78.54
N GLN A 5 11.02 49.01 -78.26
CA GLN A 5 10.27 49.14 -77.00
C GLN A 5 9.17 48.08 -76.84
N PHE A 6 8.53 47.65 -77.94
CA PHE A 6 7.41 46.70 -77.91
C PHE A 6 7.88 45.24 -77.72
N ARG A 7 9.09 44.92 -78.20
CA ARG A 7 9.73 43.62 -77.98
C ARG A 7 10.16 43.37 -76.53
N LYS A 8 10.41 44.44 -75.76
CA LYS A 8 10.75 44.32 -74.32
C LYS A 8 9.54 44.02 -73.44
N GLN A 9 8.33 44.37 -73.87
CA GLN A 9 7.11 44.19 -73.06
C GLN A 9 6.49 42.79 -73.23
N ILE A 10 6.65 42.15 -74.40
CA ILE A 10 6.08 40.81 -74.66
C ILE A 10 6.93 39.68 -74.06
N ALA A 11 8.25 39.86 -73.91
CA ALA A 11 9.11 38.89 -73.22
C ALA A 11 8.90 38.86 -71.68
N VAL A 12 8.31 39.92 -71.12
CA VAL A 12 8.06 40.05 -69.68
C VAL A 12 6.66 39.52 -69.29
N MET A 13 5.71 39.43 -70.24
CA MET A 13 4.34 38.97 -69.98
C MET A 13 4.07 37.48 -70.24
N LEU A 14 5.06 36.70 -70.69
CA LEU A 14 4.98 35.23 -70.82
C LEU A 14 5.86 34.48 -69.82
N THR A 15 6.66 35.21 -69.03
CA THR A 15 7.46 34.66 -67.91
C THR A 15 6.77 34.85 -66.55
N LEU A 16 5.72 35.69 -66.46
CA LEU A 16 5.01 35.96 -65.21
C LEU A 16 3.83 35.00 -64.90
N LEU A 17 3.44 34.14 -65.85
CA LEU A 17 2.34 33.17 -65.70
C LEU A 17 2.83 31.71 -65.63
N LEU A 18 4.12 31.52 -65.33
CA LEU A 18 4.74 30.25 -64.93
C LEU A 18 5.33 30.32 -63.51
N LEU A 19 4.89 31.31 -62.72
CA LEU A 19 5.32 31.54 -61.33
C LEU A 19 4.20 31.32 -60.29
N LEU A 20 3.06 30.76 -60.69
CA LEU A 20 1.88 30.59 -59.81
C LEU A 20 1.63 29.15 -59.33
N GLY A 21 2.63 28.26 -59.40
CA GLY A 21 2.40 26.84 -59.11
C GLY A 21 3.51 26.08 -58.39
N LEU A 22 4.44 26.73 -57.69
CA LEU A 22 5.43 26.02 -56.87
C LEU A 22 5.78 26.79 -55.60
N ILE A 23 4.77 27.12 -54.80
CA ILE A 23 5.03 27.15 -53.35
C ILE A 23 5.02 25.69 -52.94
N TRP A 24 6.17 25.02 -53.05
CA TRP A 24 6.40 23.90 -52.16
C TRP A 24 6.38 24.50 -50.77
N ASN A 25 5.26 24.29 -50.07
CA ASN A 25 5.27 24.35 -48.62
C ASN A 25 6.36 23.37 -48.21
N THR A 26 7.56 23.88 -47.94
CA THR A 26 8.48 23.20 -47.06
C THR A 26 7.80 23.26 -45.70
N GLU A 27 6.91 22.30 -45.45
CA GLU A 27 6.69 21.87 -44.07
C GLU A 27 8.09 21.64 -43.51
N SER A 28 8.48 22.50 -42.57
CA SER A 28 9.61 22.21 -41.72
C SER A 28 9.35 20.81 -41.17
N ALA A 29 10.03 19.81 -41.72
CA ALA A 29 9.96 18.44 -41.25
C ALA A 29 10.41 18.49 -39.78
N GLY A 30 9.43 18.56 -38.87
CA GLY A 30 9.67 18.74 -37.45
C GLY A 30 10.65 17.67 -37.03
N ALA A 31 11.81 18.08 -36.49
CA ALA A 31 12.90 17.19 -36.17
C ALA A 31 12.35 15.96 -35.44
N ALA A 32 12.58 14.77 -36.01
CA ALA A 32 11.97 13.53 -35.51
C ALA A 32 12.21 13.39 -34.01
N ALA A 33 11.12 13.35 -33.24
CA ALA A 33 11.20 13.39 -31.79
C ALA A 33 12.10 12.26 -31.26
N LYS A 34 13.11 12.62 -30.47
CA LYS A 34 14.10 11.66 -29.95
C LYS A 34 13.42 10.54 -29.15
N ILE A 35 13.80 9.30 -29.44
CA ILE A 35 13.35 8.12 -28.69
C ILE A 35 13.73 8.24 -27.21
N ARG A 36 12.78 7.96 -26.32
CA ARG A 36 12.94 8.19 -24.86
C ARG A 36 12.04 7.26 -24.04
N LEU A 37 12.32 7.15 -22.74
CA LEU A 37 11.41 6.52 -21.79
C LEU A 37 10.33 7.50 -21.33
N SER A 38 9.18 6.98 -20.91
CA SER A 38 8.14 7.79 -20.26
C SER A 38 8.62 8.40 -18.93
N GLN A 39 9.54 7.74 -18.24
CA GLN A 39 10.23 8.24 -17.05
C GLN A 39 11.65 7.69 -16.99
N THR A 40 12.59 8.50 -16.50
CA THR A 40 14.01 8.11 -16.29
C THR A 40 14.34 7.85 -14.82
N LYS A 41 13.42 8.17 -13.91
CA LYS A 41 13.49 7.84 -12.47
C LYS A 41 12.11 7.44 -11.97
N VAL A 42 12.07 6.40 -11.14
CA VAL A 42 10.85 5.91 -10.48
C VAL A 42 11.18 5.56 -9.03
N THR A 43 10.31 5.94 -8.12
CA THR A 43 10.32 5.46 -6.73
C THR A 43 9.11 4.56 -6.51
N LEU A 44 9.32 3.35 -5.98
CA LEU A 44 8.26 2.40 -5.64
C LEU A 44 8.41 1.94 -4.20
N THR A 45 7.29 1.63 -3.56
CA THR A 45 7.28 0.82 -2.35
C THR A 45 7.39 -0.64 -2.74
N GLU A 46 8.13 -1.43 -1.96
CA GLU A 46 8.22 -2.89 -2.12
C GLU A 46 6.85 -3.55 -2.33
N GLY A 47 6.79 -4.53 -3.24
CA GLY A 47 5.54 -5.18 -3.68
C GLY A 47 4.72 -4.39 -4.71
N LYS A 48 4.88 -3.06 -4.80
CA LYS A 48 4.20 -2.25 -5.83
C LYS A 48 4.88 -2.38 -7.19
N SER A 49 4.17 -1.95 -8.23
CA SER A 49 4.63 -2.05 -9.61
C SER A 49 4.25 -0.82 -10.42
N LYS A 50 5.04 -0.53 -11.47
CA LYS A 50 4.77 0.56 -12.42
C LYS A 50 5.26 0.20 -13.81
N THR A 51 4.50 0.57 -14.83
CA THR A 51 4.88 0.35 -16.24
C THR A 51 5.58 1.59 -16.80
N ILE A 52 6.71 1.37 -17.47
CA ILE A 52 7.41 2.40 -18.25
C ILE A 52 7.33 2.03 -19.73
N THR A 53 7.09 3.03 -20.58
CA THR A 53 6.97 2.85 -22.03
C THR A 53 8.10 3.55 -22.78
N VAL A 54 8.43 3.05 -23.98
CA VAL A 54 9.36 3.72 -24.91
C VAL A 54 8.55 4.56 -25.87
N LYS A 55 8.79 5.87 -25.90
CA LYS A 55 8.14 6.87 -26.77
C LYS A 55 8.99 7.13 -28.01
N ASN A 56 8.33 7.50 -29.11
CA ASN A 56 8.95 7.81 -30.42
C ASN A 56 9.81 6.66 -30.97
N ARG A 57 9.38 5.42 -30.71
CA ARG A 57 9.98 4.20 -31.25
C ARG A 57 9.40 3.94 -32.65
N LYS A 58 10.26 3.59 -33.62
CA LYS A 58 9.79 3.21 -34.97
C LYS A 58 9.01 1.89 -34.91
N LYS A 59 8.00 1.73 -35.76
CA LYS A 59 7.19 0.49 -35.86
C LYS A 59 8.11 -0.70 -36.16
N GLY A 60 7.83 -1.85 -35.54
CA GLY A 60 8.63 -3.07 -35.70
C GLY A 60 9.92 -3.16 -34.87
N GLN A 61 10.32 -2.11 -34.15
CA GLN A 61 11.51 -2.21 -33.28
C GLN A 61 11.24 -3.04 -32.01
N SER A 62 12.08 -4.07 -31.82
CA SER A 62 12.06 -4.92 -30.62
C SER A 62 12.55 -4.18 -29.38
N LEU A 63 12.06 -4.61 -28.20
CA LEU A 63 12.51 -4.12 -26.89
C LEU A 63 13.04 -5.28 -26.07
N LYS A 64 14.26 -5.13 -25.56
CA LYS A 64 14.86 -6.07 -24.60
C LYS A 64 15.10 -5.36 -23.29
N TRP A 65 14.26 -5.65 -22.30
CA TRP A 65 14.33 -5.10 -20.95
C TRP A 65 15.26 -5.95 -20.06
N SER A 66 15.96 -5.27 -19.15
CA SER A 66 16.83 -5.91 -18.15
C SER A 66 16.88 -5.05 -16.89
N SER A 67 17.21 -5.69 -15.75
CA SER A 67 17.46 -5.02 -14.48
C SER A 67 18.90 -5.27 -14.06
N SER A 68 19.57 -4.24 -13.56
CA SER A 68 20.91 -4.37 -12.99
C SER A 68 20.93 -5.11 -11.65
N LYS A 69 19.81 -5.13 -10.91
CA LYS A 69 19.66 -5.81 -9.62
C LYS A 69 18.28 -6.43 -9.52
N LYS A 70 18.15 -7.67 -9.99
CA LYS A 70 16.86 -8.42 -9.99
C LYS A 70 16.33 -8.72 -8.58
N SER A 71 17.17 -8.69 -7.55
CA SER A 71 16.75 -8.80 -6.14
C SER A 71 16.01 -7.55 -5.66
N VAL A 72 16.33 -6.37 -6.20
CA VAL A 72 15.70 -5.09 -5.82
C VAL A 72 14.49 -4.79 -6.70
N ALA A 73 14.62 -4.92 -8.03
CA ALA A 73 13.51 -4.70 -8.95
C ALA A 73 13.63 -5.59 -10.20
N VAL A 74 12.51 -6.12 -10.67
CA VAL A 74 12.41 -6.89 -11.92
C VAL A 74 11.55 -6.16 -12.93
N VAL A 75 11.76 -6.43 -14.23
CA VAL A 75 11.00 -5.82 -15.32
C VAL A 75 10.51 -6.89 -16.29
N SER A 76 9.25 -6.80 -16.71
CA SER A 76 8.64 -7.72 -17.66
C SER A 76 9.01 -7.38 -19.12
N LYS A 77 8.71 -8.30 -20.06
CA LYS A 77 8.87 -8.05 -21.50
C LYS A 77 8.09 -6.82 -22.01
N LYS A 78 7.01 -6.43 -21.30
CA LYS A 78 6.15 -5.28 -21.61
C LYS A 78 6.55 -3.98 -20.86
N GLY A 79 7.66 -3.99 -20.11
CA GLY A 79 8.14 -2.79 -19.38
C GLY A 79 7.46 -2.56 -18.02
N ARG A 80 6.75 -3.55 -17.46
CA ARG A 80 6.21 -3.49 -16.09
C ARG A 80 7.31 -3.79 -15.09
N ILE A 81 7.65 -2.81 -14.27
CA ILE A 81 8.64 -2.91 -13.19
C ILE A 81 7.92 -3.33 -11.91
N THR A 82 8.44 -4.33 -11.21
CA THR A 82 7.96 -4.80 -9.91
C THR A 82 9.07 -4.63 -8.87
N ALA A 83 8.76 -3.94 -7.79
CA ALA A 83 9.65 -3.71 -6.66
C ALA A 83 9.69 -4.95 -5.76
N LYS A 84 10.89 -5.48 -5.50
CA LYS A 84 11.09 -6.72 -4.74
C LYS A 84 11.69 -6.52 -3.36
N ALA A 85 12.66 -5.61 -3.23
CA ALA A 85 13.32 -5.36 -1.96
C ALA A 85 13.85 -3.92 -1.93
N PRO A 86 14.01 -3.30 -0.74
CA PRO A 86 14.56 -1.96 -0.60
C PRO A 86 15.93 -1.82 -1.29
N GLY A 87 16.17 -0.67 -1.91
CA GLY A 87 17.46 -0.37 -2.54
C GLY A 87 17.31 0.32 -3.89
N GLN A 88 18.38 0.29 -4.70
CA GLN A 88 18.40 0.91 -6.02
C GLN A 88 18.74 -0.10 -7.11
N ALA A 89 17.99 -0.03 -8.23
CA ALA A 89 18.25 -0.79 -9.44
C ALA A 89 18.17 0.11 -10.67
N VAL A 90 18.86 -0.24 -11.74
CA VAL A 90 18.73 0.43 -13.04
C VAL A 90 18.06 -0.52 -14.01
N ILE A 91 16.91 -0.09 -14.52
CA ILE A 91 16.20 -0.79 -15.59
C ILE A 91 16.73 -0.27 -16.92
N LYS A 92 17.29 -1.17 -17.75
CA LYS A 92 17.80 -0.86 -19.09
C LYS A 92 16.90 -1.48 -20.15
N VAL A 93 16.63 -0.74 -21.22
CA VAL A 93 15.96 -1.25 -22.41
C VAL A 93 16.81 -1.02 -23.65
N LYS A 94 17.13 -2.11 -24.35
CA LYS A 94 17.77 -2.06 -25.67
C LYS A 94 16.69 -2.03 -26.74
N VAL A 95 16.75 -1.02 -27.62
CA VAL A 95 15.78 -0.82 -28.71
C VAL A 95 16.38 -1.27 -30.03
N GLY A 96 15.71 -2.21 -30.70
CA GLY A 96 16.11 -2.75 -31.99
C GLY A 96 17.48 -3.49 -31.97
N LYS A 97 17.90 -3.96 -33.15
CA LYS A 97 19.16 -4.72 -33.31
C LYS A 97 20.40 -3.82 -33.16
N SER A 98 20.33 -2.56 -33.60
CA SER A 98 21.42 -1.56 -33.54
C SER A 98 21.75 -1.03 -32.13
N GLY A 99 20.94 -1.37 -31.11
CA GLY A 99 21.43 -1.43 -29.74
C GLY A 99 21.41 -0.16 -28.91
N ARG A 100 20.66 0.88 -29.31
CA ARG A 100 20.45 2.04 -28.44
C ARG A 100 19.84 1.58 -27.12
N THR A 101 20.49 1.95 -26.01
CA THR A 101 20.05 1.59 -24.67
C THR A 101 19.53 2.82 -23.94
N LEU A 102 18.33 2.72 -23.37
CA LEU A 102 17.76 3.71 -22.47
C LEU A 102 17.73 3.14 -21.04
N SER A 103 17.83 4.02 -20.04
CA SER A 103 17.93 3.63 -18.64
C SER A 103 16.93 4.38 -17.76
N CYS A 104 16.37 3.69 -16.77
CA CYS A 104 15.57 4.26 -15.70
C CYS A 104 16.16 3.86 -14.34
N LYS A 105 16.42 4.85 -13.48
CA LYS A 105 16.81 4.63 -12.08
C LYS A 105 15.56 4.28 -11.27
N VAL A 106 15.57 3.14 -10.61
CA VAL A 106 14.49 2.68 -9.73
C VAL A 106 15.00 2.72 -8.30
N THR A 107 14.33 3.49 -7.45
CA THR A 107 14.51 3.46 -6.01
C THR A 107 13.35 2.70 -5.39
N VAL A 108 13.63 1.58 -4.76
CA VAL A 108 12.65 0.84 -3.97
C VAL A 108 12.80 1.29 -2.52
N LYS A 109 11.75 1.92 -2.00
CA LYS A 109 11.59 2.11 -0.57
C LYS A 109 11.09 0.79 0.01
N ALA A 110 11.56 0.47 1.21
CA ALA A 110 10.92 -0.59 1.98
C ALA A 110 9.42 -0.36 2.00
N LYS A 111 8.65 -1.46 1.90
CA LYS A 111 7.32 -1.42 2.47
C LYS A 111 7.54 -0.96 3.91
N GLN A 112 6.88 0.13 4.32
CA GLN A 112 6.87 0.43 5.74
C GLN A 112 6.35 -0.84 6.40
N ALA A 113 7.22 -1.52 7.14
CA ALA A 113 6.73 -2.32 8.24
C ALA A 113 5.88 -1.35 9.04
N GLU A 114 4.65 -1.74 9.37
CA GLU A 114 4.02 -1.10 10.52
C GLU A 114 5.05 -1.12 11.65
N PRO A 115 5.23 -0.02 12.38
CA PRO A 115 6.28 0.12 13.38
C PRO A 115 6.36 -1.18 14.19
N SER A 116 7.55 -1.79 14.28
CA SER A 116 7.74 -3.02 15.05
C SER A 116 7.33 -2.78 16.50
N VAL A 117 6.17 -3.34 16.84
CA VAL A 117 5.41 -3.06 18.04
C VAL A 117 5.82 -4.00 19.18
N ASP A 118 6.77 -3.59 20.02
CA ASP A 118 6.85 -4.20 21.36
C ASP A 118 5.90 -3.50 22.36
N ASN A 119 5.44 -2.27 22.07
CA ASN A 119 4.61 -1.50 23.02
C ASN A 119 3.16 -1.20 22.58
N HIS A 120 2.77 -1.32 21.31
CA HIS A 120 1.33 -1.20 20.91
C HIS A 120 0.51 -2.46 21.16
N ARG A 121 1.12 -3.61 21.54
CA ARG A 121 0.37 -4.80 21.97
C ARG A 121 0.11 -4.81 23.47
N LYS A 122 0.72 -3.90 24.22
CA LYS A 122 0.52 -3.79 25.67
C LYS A 122 -0.59 -2.76 25.93
N ILE A 123 -1.61 -3.18 26.64
CA ILE A 123 -2.75 -2.34 27.00
C ILE A 123 -2.96 -2.37 28.51
N ASN A 124 -3.53 -1.30 29.04
CA ASN A 124 -4.11 -1.26 30.36
C ASN A 124 -5.61 -1.52 30.25
N ILE A 125 -6.11 -2.42 31.11
CA ILE A 125 -7.53 -2.68 31.34
C ILE A 125 -7.83 -2.14 32.73
N THR A 126 -8.58 -1.05 32.83
CA THR A 126 -8.86 -0.35 34.08
C THR A 126 -10.31 -0.58 34.49
N VAL A 127 -10.52 -1.01 35.73
CA VAL A 127 -11.82 -1.27 36.35
C VAL A 127 -11.86 -0.52 37.68
N GLY A 128 -12.66 0.55 37.77
CA GLY A 128 -12.60 1.46 38.92
C GLY A 128 -11.21 2.06 39.10
N ASN A 129 -10.56 1.77 40.23
CA ASN A 129 -9.20 2.21 40.55
C ASN A 129 -8.12 1.17 40.21
N GLU A 130 -8.52 -0.06 39.87
CA GLU A 130 -7.60 -1.15 39.55
C GLU A 130 -7.20 -1.10 38.08
N THR A 131 -5.93 -1.38 37.79
CA THR A 131 -5.42 -1.42 36.41
C THR A 131 -4.61 -2.68 36.18
N PHE A 132 -5.07 -3.48 35.21
CA PHE A 132 -4.45 -4.73 34.81
C PHE A 132 -3.69 -4.55 33.50
N ALA A 133 -2.42 -4.95 33.49
CA ALA A 133 -1.63 -4.98 32.26
C ALA A 133 -1.99 -6.22 31.45
N ALA A 134 -2.38 -6.02 30.19
CA ALA A 134 -2.65 -7.09 29.23
C ALA A 134 -1.74 -7.00 28.01
N GLU A 135 -1.45 -8.15 27.42
CA GLU A 135 -0.75 -8.25 26.15
C GLU A 135 -1.66 -8.87 25.08
N LEU A 136 -1.76 -8.19 23.95
CA LEU A 136 -2.54 -8.59 22.80
C LEU A 136 -1.72 -9.50 21.87
N TYR A 137 -2.39 -10.50 21.29
CA TYR A 137 -1.79 -11.41 20.32
C TYR A 137 -1.51 -10.70 18.98
N ASP A 138 -0.53 -11.20 18.23
CA ASP A 138 -0.19 -10.65 16.92
C ASP A 138 -1.10 -11.19 15.81
N ASN A 139 -2.37 -10.79 15.82
CA ASN A 139 -3.35 -11.13 14.79
C ASN A 139 -4.17 -9.91 14.35
N ARG A 140 -4.94 -10.08 13.26
CA ARG A 140 -5.65 -8.97 12.63
C ARG A 140 -6.73 -8.37 13.55
N ALA A 141 -7.50 -9.20 14.25
CA ALA A 141 -8.55 -8.77 15.17
C ALA A 141 -7.98 -7.90 16.30
N ALA A 142 -6.88 -8.33 16.92
CA ALA A 142 -6.21 -7.59 17.97
C ALA A 142 -5.67 -6.23 17.49
N ARG A 143 -5.14 -6.15 16.27
CA ARG A 143 -4.70 -4.87 15.66
C ARG A 143 -5.88 -3.92 15.42
N GLU A 144 -6.98 -4.42 14.88
CA GLU A 144 -8.20 -3.63 14.67
C GLU A 144 -8.83 -3.19 16.01
N LEU A 145 -8.72 -4.00 17.07
CA LEU A 145 -9.08 -3.58 18.44
C LEU A 145 -8.18 -2.43 18.93
N ILE A 146 -6.86 -2.52 18.75
CA ILE A 146 -5.90 -1.46 19.13
C ILE A 146 -6.23 -0.13 18.47
N GLU A 147 -6.73 -0.13 17.24
CA GLU A 147 -7.14 1.08 16.51
C GLU A 147 -8.33 1.80 17.15
N ARG A 148 -9.14 1.09 17.94
CA ARG A 148 -10.29 1.64 18.67
C ARG A 148 -9.93 2.17 20.06
N LEU A 149 -8.69 1.96 20.52
CA LEU A 149 -8.26 2.40 21.85
C LEU A 149 -7.80 3.87 21.87
N PRO A 150 -8.10 4.64 22.93
CA PRO A 150 -8.78 4.19 24.15
C PRO A 150 -10.29 4.06 23.97
N MET A 151 -10.88 3.07 24.64
CA MET A 151 -12.34 2.92 24.71
C MET A 151 -12.77 2.68 26.13
N THR A 152 -13.93 3.21 26.51
CA THR A 152 -14.57 2.95 27.80
C THR A 152 -15.97 2.46 27.56
N ILE A 153 -16.25 1.24 27.99
CA ILE A 153 -17.49 0.52 27.72
C ILE A 153 -18.04 -0.07 29.01
N THR A 154 -19.35 -0.24 29.09
CA THR A 154 -19.97 -1.07 30.14
C THR A 154 -20.06 -2.48 29.62
N MET A 155 -19.35 -3.42 30.22
CA MET A 155 -19.43 -4.83 29.87
C MET A 155 -20.44 -5.52 30.80
N GLU A 156 -21.31 -6.34 30.22
CA GLU A 156 -22.39 -7.03 30.90
C GLU A 156 -21.90 -8.34 31.53
N GLU A 157 -22.43 -8.67 32.70
CA GLU A 157 -22.19 -9.95 33.38
C GLU A 157 -22.89 -11.09 32.65
N LEU A 158 -22.19 -12.22 32.51
CA LEU A 158 -22.76 -13.44 31.96
C LEU A 158 -22.16 -14.66 32.67
N ASN A 159 -23.03 -15.61 33.04
CA ASN A 159 -22.68 -16.92 33.61
C ASN A 159 -21.82 -16.92 34.90
N GLY A 160 -21.47 -15.76 35.45
CA GLY A 160 -20.60 -15.65 36.62
C GLY A 160 -19.12 -15.97 36.32
N ASN A 161 -18.71 -15.99 35.05
CA ASN A 161 -17.33 -16.26 34.62
C ASN A 161 -16.82 -15.31 33.53
N GLU A 162 -17.69 -14.48 32.94
CA GLU A 162 -17.35 -13.65 31.79
C GLU A 162 -18.06 -12.31 31.79
N LYS A 163 -17.38 -11.28 31.29
CA LYS A 163 -18.00 -10.01 30.91
C LYS A 163 -18.03 -9.91 29.40
N TYR A 164 -19.12 -9.39 28.82
CA TYR A 164 -19.21 -9.22 27.37
C TYR A 164 -19.70 -7.83 26.94
N TYR A 165 -19.41 -7.48 25.68
CA TYR A 165 -19.91 -6.26 25.04
C TYR A 165 -19.99 -6.44 23.52
N TYR A 166 -21.14 -6.13 22.94
CA TYR A 166 -21.31 -6.07 21.48
C TYR A 166 -20.81 -4.73 20.94
N MET A 167 -19.81 -4.80 20.06
CA MET A 167 -19.20 -3.62 19.43
C MET A 167 -20.07 -3.07 18.30
N GLU A 168 -19.98 -1.74 18.08
CA GLU A 168 -20.72 -1.05 17.01
C GLU A 168 -20.28 -1.45 15.60
N SER A 169 -19.12 -2.09 15.45
CA SER A 169 -18.60 -2.56 14.16
C SER A 169 -17.76 -3.81 14.31
N ASP A 170 -17.78 -4.64 13.26
CA ASP A 170 -17.07 -5.91 13.21
C ASP A 170 -15.54 -5.75 13.30
N LEU A 171 -14.90 -6.72 13.96
CA LEU A 171 -13.49 -7.04 13.82
C LEU A 171 -13.31 -8.26 12.91
N SER A 172 -12.11 -8.40 12.35
CA SER A 172 -11.72 -9.57 11.59
C SER A 172 -11.77 -10.83 12.46
N GLN A 173 -12.30 -11.91 11.89
CA GLN A 173 -12.40 -13.19 12.59
C GLN A 173 -11.23 -14.11 12.22
N SER A 174 -10.66 -14.78 13.22
CA SER A 174 -9.81 -15.95 13.06
C SER A 174 -10.15 -16.95 14.16
N ALA A 175 -11.42 -17.34 14.21
CA ALA A 175 -11.95 -18.15 15.30
C ALA A 175 -11.43 -19.59 15.25
N GLU A 176 -11.03 -20.10 16.39
CA GLU A 176 -10.55 -21.47 16.58
C GLU A 176 -11.17 -22.07 17.84
N SER A 177 -11.25 -23.40 17.91
CA SER A 177 -11.63 -24.09 19.14
C SER A 177 -10.51 -23.89 20.17
N VAL A 178 -10.85 -23.25 21.30
CA VAL A 178 -9.87 -22.85 22.32
C VAL A 178 -9.64 -23.91 23.40
N GLY A 179 -10.60 -24.81 23.59
CA GLY A 179 -10.58 -25.93 24.55
C GLY A 179 -10.70 -25.53 26.02
N THR A 180 -9.89 -24.59 26.48
CA THR A 180 -9.89 -24.07 27.85
C THR A 180 -9.68 -22.56 27.82
N ILE A 181 -10.55 -21.87 28.54
CA ILE A 181 -10.46 -20.46 28.87
C ILE A 181 -9.78 -20.33 30.22
N HIS A 182 -8.90 -19.34 30.34
CA HIS A 182 -8.27 -19.00 31.61
C HIS A 182 -8.65 -17.60 32.07
N THR A 183 -8.66 -17.38 33.38
CA THR A 183 -8.84 -16.07 34.01
C THR A 183 -7.88 -15.04 33.41
N GLY A 184 -8.44 -13.93 32.91
CA GLY A 184 -7.71 -12.87 32.23
C GLY A 184 -7.66 -13.00 30.71
N ASP A 185 -8.25 -14.05 30.11
CA ASP A 185 -8.36 -14.19 28.66
C ASP A 185 -9.31 -13.11 28.07
N LEU A 186 -8.81 -12.39 27.07
CA LEU A 186 -9.59 -11.43 26.26
C LEU A 186 -9.83 -12.04 24.87
N MET A 187 -11.10 -12.24 24.54
CA MET A 187 -11.55 -13.02 23.38
C MET A 187 -12.59 -12.24 22.55
N LEU A 188 -12.77 -12.67 21.31
CA LEU A 188 -13.87 -12.24 20.45
C LEU A 188 -14.72 -13.45 20.09
N PHE A 189 -16.01 -13.40 20.43
CA PHE A 189 -17.01 -14.34 19.95
C PHE A 189 -17.71 -13.75 18.71
N GLY A 190 -17.82 -14.53 17.63
CA GLY A 190 -18.25 -13.98 16.34
C GLY A 190 -17.29 -12.89 15.85
N SER A 191 -17.82 -11.79 15.32
CA SER A 191 -17.05 -10.63 14.82
C SER A 191 -17.13 -9.41 15.73
N ASP A 192 -18.07 -9.36 16.66
CA ASP A 192 -18.46 -8.15 17.35
C ASP A 192 -18.61 -8.29 18.87
N CYS A 193 -18.66 -9.52 19.42
CA CYS A 193 -18.82 -9.73 20.86
C CYS A 193 -17.46 -9.85 21.56
N LEU A 194 -17.01 -8.75 22.17
CA LEU A 194 -15.80 -8.72 23.01
C LEU A 194 -16.09 -9.38 24.35
N VAL A 195 -15.25 -10.33 24.77
CA VAL A 195 -15.43 -11.09 26.01
C VAL A 195 -14.16 -11.03 26.85
N LEU A 196 -14.30 -10.68 28.14
CA LEU A 196 -13.23 -10.75 29.13
C LEU A 196 -13.60 -11.80 30.18
N PHE A 197 -12.80 -12.85 30.26
CA PHE A 197 -13.02 -13.95 31.20
C PHE A 197 -12.28 -13.72 32.51
N TYR A 198 -12.92 -14.09 33.62
CA TYR A 198 -12.34 -13.94 34.95
C TYR A 198 -12.41 -15.21 35.81
N GLU A 199 -12.84 -16.32 35.24
CA GLU A 199 -12.76 -17.67 35.81
C GLU A 199 -12.25 -18.67 34.76
N ASP A 200 -11.56 -19.73 35.22
CA ASP A 200 -11.10 -20.83 34.37
C ASP A 200 -12.27 -21.78 34.05
N PHE A 201 -12.43 -22.15 32.77
CA PHE A 201 -13.37 -23.21 32.41
C PHE A 201 -13.06 -23.88 31.06
N ARG A 202 -13.61 -25.07 30.86
CA ARG A 202 -13.51 -25.81 29.59
C ARG A 202 -14.67 -25.48 28.68
N THR A 203 -14.40 -25.31 27.38
CA THR A 203 -15.42 -24.97 26.39
C THR A 203 -15.13 -25.64 25.05
N SER A 204 -16.20 -25.97 24.32
CA SER A 204 -16.13 -26.40 22.93
C SER A 204 -16.30 -25.26 21.94
N TYR A 205 -16.63 -24.05 22.41
CA TYR A 205 -16.84 -22.89 21.54
C TYR A 205 -15.56 -22.44 20.86
N SER A 206 -15.75 -21.74 19.75
CA SER A 206 -14.67 -21.13 18.99
C SER A 206 -14.63 -19.63 19.23
N TYR A 207 -13.42 -19.11 19.46
CA TYR A 207 -13.17 -17.69 19.68
C TYR A 207 -11.98 -17.23 18.86
N THR A 208 -11.94 -15.95 18.53
CA THR A 208 -10.69 -15.30 18.10
C THR A 208 -9.98 -14.77 19.34
N ARG A 209 -8.73 -15.20 19.57
CA ARG A 209 -7.94 -14.73 20.72
C ARG A 209 -7.50 -13.29 20.50
N LEU A 210 -7.77 -12.38 21.44
CA LEU A 210 -7.35 -10.98 21.32
C LEU A 210 -6.15 -10.69 22.20
N GLY A 211 -6.15 -11.19 23.44
CA GLY A 211 -5.02 -11.03 24.35
C GLY A 211 -5.24 -11.72 25.68
N LYS A 212 -4.36 -11.42 26.63
CA LYS A 212 -4.40 -11.97 27.98
C LYS A 212 -3.86 -10.97 28.99
N ILE A 213 -4.53 -10.85 30.14
CA ILE A 213 -4.04 -10.14 31.32
C ILE A 213 -2.85 -10.91 31.91
N LYS A 214 -1.75 -10.21 32.21
CA LYS A 214 -0.50 -10.83 32.70
C LYS A 214 -0.62 -11.33 34.14
N ASP A 215 -1.19 -10.52 35.00
CA ASP A 215 -1.47 -10.84 36.39
C ASP A 215 -2.95 -10.58 36.65
N SER A 216 -3.70 -11.66 36.87
CA SER A 216 -5.16 -11.66 36.94
C SER A 216 -5.71 -12.09 38.30
N SER A 217 -4.87 -12.15 39.35
CA SER A 217 -5.27 -12.61 40.69
C SER A 217 -6.46 -11.84 41.26
N ASP A 218 -6.46 -10.52 41.07
CA ASP A 218 -7.46 -9.62 41.65
C ASP A 218 -8.56 -9.24 40.65
N LEU A 219 -8.55 -9.84 39.45
CA LEU A 219 -9.45 -9.47 38.35
C LEU A 219 -10.92 -9.73 38.71
N ALA A 220 -11.23 -10.92 39.22
CA ALA A 220 -12.61 -11.29 39.57
C ALA A 220 -13.18 -10.36 40.66
N GLN A 221 -12.37 -10.01 41.67
CA GLN A 221 -12.75 -9.07 42.71
C GLN A 221 -13.00 -7.66 42.15
N ALA A 222 -12.12 -7.18 41.27
CA ALA A 222 -12.27 -5.85 40.66
C ALA A 222 -13.49 -5.75 39.75
N LEU A 223 -13.81 -6.82 39.02
CA LEU A 223 -14.97 -6.89 38.13
C LEU A 223 -16.30 -7.01 38.87
N GLY A 224 -16.32 -7.68 40.02
CA GLY A 224 -17.55 -7.94 40.79
C GLY A 224 -18.56 -8.81 40.04
N SER A 225 -19.74 -9.03 40.64
CA SER A 225 -20.77 -9.95 40.14
C SER A 225 -21.82 -9.29 39.21
N GLY A 226 -21.60 -8.05 38.79
CA GLY A 226 -22.55 -7.28 37.98
C GLY A 226 -21.88 -6.67 36.75
N SER A 227 -22.68 -6.05 35.89
CA SER A 227 -22.15 -5.27 34.77
C SER A 227 -21.27 -4.13 35.28
N VAL A 228 -20.13 -3.89 34.62
CA VAL A 228 -19.11 -2.97 35.12
C VAL A 228 -18.51 -2.15 33.98
N LYS A 229 -18.17 -0.90 34.29
CA LYS A 229 -17.51 0.00 33.34
C LYS A 229 -16.01 -0.29 33.31
N ILE A 230 -15.49 -0.55 32.12
CA ILE A 230 -14.10 -0.93 31.88
C ILE A 230 -13.49 0.01 30.83
N THR A 231 -12.29 0.51 31.10
CA THR A 231 -11.50 1.29 30.15
C THR A 231 -10.36 0.44 29.61
N PHE A 232 -10.25 0.33 28.29
CA PHE A 232 -9.13 -0.27 27.59
C PHE A 232 -8.30 0.85 26.96
N ALA A 233 -7.00 0.88 27.21
CA ALA A 233 -6.11 1.92 26.67
C ALA A 233 -4.72 1.37 26.35
N LYS A 234 -4.07 1.90 25.32
CA LYS A 234 -2.65 1.57 25.03
C LYS A 234 -1.79 2.00 26.21
N MET A 235 -0.83 1.16 26.61
CA MET A 235 0.17 1.60 27.57
C MET A 235 0.99 2.74 26.96
N LYS A 236 1.18 3.83 27.71
CA LYS A 236 2.06 4.92 27.27
C LYS A 236 3.51 4.44 27.38
N ASN A 237 4.31 4.68 26.35
CA ASN A 237 5.76 4.56 26.47
C ASN A 237 6.21 5.63 27.47
N ASN A 238 6.83 5.21 28.58
CA ASN A 238 7.58 6.17 29.38
C ASN A 238 8.79 6.63 28.53
N PRO A 239 8.97 7.93 28.31
CA PRO A 239 10.09 8.44 27.52
C PRO A 239 11.45 8.08 28.12
#